data_AF-A0A920UDJ5-F1
#
_entry.id   AF-A0A920UDJ5-F1
#
_cell.length_a   1.000
_cell.length_b   1.000
_cell.length_c   1.000
_cell.angle_alpha   90.00
_cell.angle_beta   90.00
_cell.angle_gamma   90.00
#
_symmetry.space_group_name_H-M   'P 1'
#
loop_
_entity.id
_entity.type
_entity.pdbx_description
1 polymer ?
#
loop_
_entity_poly.entity_id
_entity_poly.type
_entity_poly.pdbx_seq_one_letter_code
_entity_poly.pdbx_strand_id
1 'polypeptide(L)'
;MKGLAIWSSFTLTSVKSPELSAGDIGAVVGMDLVTGDTLCPKEQQIVLEKTQFPEPVIDQALEPKTKLDQDKLQEALTRLMQEDPSFRSRIDDETGQNIISGMGELHLEVLVDRLKA
;
A
#
# COMPACT_ATOMS: atom_id res chain seq x y z
N MET A 1 -7.67 -21.05 14.68
CA MET A 1 -8.55 -20.71 13.53
C MET A 1 -8.91 -19.24 13.63
N LYS A 2 -8.17 -18.37 12.95
CA LYS A 2 -8.44 -16.93 12.90
C LYS A 2 -9.35 -16.67 11.69
N GLY A 3 -10.48 -16.02 11.93
CA GLY A 3 -11.59 -15.92 10.99
C GLY A 3 -11.27 -15.05 9.77
N LEU A 4 -11.60 -15.59 8.60
CA LEU A 4 -11.69 -14.88 7.34
C LEU A 4 -12.86 -13.88 7.46
N ALA A 5 -12.61 -12.59 7.23
CA ALA A 5 -13.66 -11.59 7.07
C ALA A 5 -13.55 -11.12 5.63
N ILE A 6 -14.66 -11.15 4.88
CA ILE A 6 -14.68 -10.79 3.46
C ILE A 6 -15.84 -9.83 3.16
N TRP A 7 -15.61 -8.80 2.33
CA TRP A 7 -16.44 -7.57 2.23
C TRP A 7 -16.86 -7.21 0.80
N SER A 8 -18.15 -7.29 0.45
CA SER A 8 -18.67 -6.88 -0.86
C SER A 8 -19.15 -5.42 -0.91
N SER A 9 -18.62 -4.64 -1.85
CA SER A 9 -18.95 -3.23 -2.05
C SER A 9 -20.10 -3.04 -3.04
N PHE A 10 -21.36 -3.09 -2.55
CA PHE A 10 -22.50 -2.53 -3.30
C PHE A 10 -23.67 -2.04 -2.41
N THR A 11 -23.58 -2.19 -1.09
CA THR A 11 -24.49 -1.59 -0.13
C THR A 11 -23.66 -0.98 1.00
N LEU A 12 -24.10 0.15 1.55
CA LEU A 12 -23.46 0.91 2.63
C LEU A 12 -23.47 0.16 3.98
N THR A 13 -23.27 -1.16 3.95
CA THR A 13 -23.33 -2.06 5.09
C THR A 13 -22.26 -3.13 4.92
N SER A 14 -21.34 -3.15 5.87
CA SER A 14 -20.30 -4.17 6.00
C SER A 14 -20.92 -5.51 6.39
N VAL A 15 -21.13 -6.40 5.43
CA VAL A 15 -21.66 -7.73 5.69
C VAL A 15 -20.48 -8.70 5.83
N LYS A 16 -20.33 -9.29 7.02
CA LYS A 16 -19.33 -10.33 7.26
C LYS A 16 -19.82 -11.64 6.64
N SER A 17 -19.22 -12.04 5.52
CA SER A 17 -19.48 -13.35 4.90
C SER A 17 -18.39 -14.37 5.29
N PRO A 18 -18.74 -15.63 5.60
CA PRO A 18 -17.77 -16.70 5.83
C PRO A 18 -17.10 -17.21 4.54
N GLU A 19 -17.70 -16.96 3.38
CA GLU A 19 -17.22 -17.41 2.07
C GLU A 19 -17.36 -16.33 0.99
N LEU A 20 -16.55 -16.45 -0.06
CA LEU A 20 -16.72 -15.71 -1.31
C LEU A 20 -16.86 -16.70 -2.46
N SER A 21 -17.71 -16.35 -3.42
CA SER A 21 -17.84 -17.04 -4.70
C SER A 21 -17.14 -16.28 -5.82
N ALA A 22 -16.96 -16.96 -6.96
CA ALA A 22 -16.40 -16.34 -8.15
C ALA A 22 -17.26 -15.13 -8.60
N GLY A 23 -16.61 -13.98 -8.80
CA GLY A 23 -17.27 -12.73 -9.16
C GLY A 23 -17.53 -11.78 -7.98
N ASP A 24 -17.37 -12.25 -6.74
CA ASP A 24 -17.48 -11.39 -5.57
C ASP A 24 -16.22 -10.54 -5.37
N ILE A 25 -16.42 -9.30 -4.93
CA ILE A 25 -15.34 -8.43 -4.46
C ILE A 25 -15.35 -8.48 -2.93
N GLY A 26 -14.17 -8.58 -2.33
CA GLY A 26 -13.99 -8.87 -0.92
C GLY A 26 -12.71 -8.33 -0.33
N ALA A 27 -12.75 -7.73 0.86
CA ALA A 27 -11.53 -7.41 1.62
C ALA A 27 -11.21 -8.52 2.62
N VAL A 28 -10.04 -9.16 2.55
CA VAL A 28 -9.62 -10.19 3.53
C VAL A 28 -8.65 -9.59 4.55
N VAL A 29 -8.87 -9.82 5.84
CA VAL A 29 -8.01 -9.30 6.91
C VAL A 29 -7.06 -10.39 7.44
N GLY A 30 -5.80 -10.01 7.69
CA GLY A 30 -4.80 -10.87 8.34
C GLY A 30 -3.99 -11.74 7.38
N MET A 31 -3.83 -11.31 6.14
CA MET A 31 -2.93 -11.94 5.15
C MET A 31 -1.83 -10.95 4.78
N ASP A 32 -0.60 -11.46 4.66
CA ASP A 32 0.56 -10.69 4.20
C ASP A 32 0.60 -10.72 2.66
N LEU A 33 -0.24 -9.92 2.03
CA LEU A 33 -0.35 -9.80 0.57
C LEU A 33 -0.20 -8.34 0.17
N VAL A 34 0.45 -8.11 -0.97
CA VAL A 34 0.56 -6.76 -1.56
C VAL A 34 -0.35 -6.63 -2.77
N THR A 35 -0.63 -5.38 -3.16
CA THR A 35 -1.43 -5.07 -4.34
C THR A 35 -0.82 -5.74 -5.59
N GLY A 36 -1.62 -6.57 -6.27
CA GLY A 36 -1.19 -7.31 -7.46
C GLY A 36 -0.83 -8.78 -7.22
N ASP A 37 -0.88 -9.26 -5.98
CA ASP A 37 -0.72 -10.69 -5.69
C ASP A 37 -1.96 -11.51 -6.08
N THR A 38 -1.74 -12.74 -6.54
CA THR A 38 -2.80 -13.68 -6.91
C THR A 38 -2.97 -14.75 -5.84
N LEU A 39 -4.19 -14.90 -5.33
CA LEU A 39 -4.58 -16.02 -4.47
C LEU A 39 -5.11 -17.17 -5.32
N CYS A 40 -4.48 -18.35 -5.20
CA CYS A 40 -4.87 -19.56 -5.91
C CYS A 40 -4.83 -20.82 -5.01
N PRO A 41 -5.56 -21.89 -5.38
CA PRO A 41 -5.48 -23.18 -4.69
C PRO A 41 -4.06 -23.76 -4.76
N LYS A 42 -3.65 -24.47 -3.70
CA LYS A 42 -2.30 -25.07 -3.64
C LYS A 42 -2.04 -26.11 -4.72
N GLU A 43 -3.07 -26.85 -5.15
CA GLU A 43 -2.94 -27.86 -6.20
C GLU A 43 -2.86 -27.27 -7.61
N GLN A 44 -3.24 -26.00 -7.79
CA GLN A 44 -3.31 -25.35 -9.10
C GLN A 44 -2.78 -23.92 -9.00
N GLN A 45 -1.45 -23.80 -9.08
CA GLN A 45 -0.80 -22.50 -9.10
C GLN A 45 -1.08 -21.79 -10.43
N ILE A 46 -1.77 -20.66 -10.33
CA ILE A 46 -2.00 -19.74 -11.44
C ILE A 46 -1.55 -18.36 -10.96
N VAL A 47 -0.71 -17.71 -11.76
CA VAL A 47 -0.33 -16.32 -11.56
C VAL A 47 -1.10 -15.50 -12.58
N LEU A 48 -1.96 -14.60 -12.12
CA LEU A 48 -2.63 -13.66 -13.00
C LEU A 48 -1.64 -12.57 -13.43
N GLU A 49 -1.94 -11.92 -14.56
CA GLU A 49 -1.11 -10.85 -15.07
C GLU A 49 -1.03 -9.72 -14.04
N LYS A 50 0.21 -9.37 -13.65
CA LYS A 50 0.44 -8.29 -12.70
C LYS A 50 0.20 -6.96 -13.38
N THR A 51 -0.52 -6.09 -12.71
CA THR A 51 -0.66 -4.70 -13.13
C THR A 51 0.72 -4.04 -13.15
N GLN A 52 1.13 -3.52 -14.30
CA GLN A 52 2.32 -2.67 -14.37
C GLN A 52 1.98 -1.30 -13.76
N PHE A 53 2.66 -0.96 -12.67
CA PHE A 53 2.56 0.36 -12.08
C PHE A 53 3.41 1.33 -12.90
N PRO A 54 2.91 2.53 -13.21
CA PRO A 54 3.69 3.54 -13.92
C PRO A 54 4.86 4.01 -13.05
N GLU A 55 5.93 4.43 -13.70
CA GLU A 55 7.07 5.05 -13.00
C GLU A 55 6.64 6.39 -12.38
N PRO A 56 7.08 6.70 -11.15
CA PRO A 56 6.82 7.99 -10.55
C PRO A 56 7.51 9.10 -11.37
N VAL A 57 6.85 10.25 -11.46
CA VAL A 57 7.27 11.36 -12.33
C VAL A 57 7.78 12.57 -11.56
N ILE A 58 7.56 12.61 -10.25
CA ILE A 58 8.00 13.71 -9.38
C ILE A 58 8.67 13.17 -8.13
N ASP A 59 9.73 13.85 -7.73
CA ASP A 59 10.49 13.61 -6.50
C ASP A 59 10.33 14.80 -5.55
N GLN A 60 10.23 14.52 -4.25
CA GLN A 60 10.20 15.52 -3.19
C GLN A 60 11.08 15.08 -2.02
N ALA A 61 11.92 15.99 -1.52
CA ALA A 61 12.68 15.76 -0.31
C ALA A 61 11.82 15.94 0.95
N LEU A 62 11.99 15.05 1.92
CA LEU A 62 11.27 15.04 3.17
C LEU A 62 12.26 14.97 4.33
N GLU A 63 12.24 16.00 5.17
CA GLU A 63 13.14 16.13 6.32
C GLU A 63 12.39 15.93 7.64
N PRO A 64 12.83 15.00 8.50
CA PRO A 64 12.28 14.86 9.83
C PRO A 64 12.72 16.04 10.71
N LYS A 65 11.80 16.58 11.51
CA LYS A 65 12.09 17.70 12.41
C LYS A 65 13.00 17.30 13.57
N THR A 66 12.93 16.04 14.00
CA THR A 66 13.73 15.51 15.10
C THR A 66 14.22 14.10 14.78
N LYS A 67 15.27 13.64 15.48
CA LYS A 67 15.76 12.25 15.33
C LYS A 67 14.71 11.21 15.72
N LEU A 68 13.85 11.50 16.69
CA LEU A 68 12.75 10.61 17.09
C LEU A 68 11.67 10.50 16.00
N ASP A 69 11.49 11.55 15.20
CA ASP A 69 10.56 11.54 14.09
C ASP A 69 11.12 10.81 12.87
N GLN A 70 12.44 10.64 12.78
CA GLN A 70 13.09 9.91 11.68
C GLN A 70 12.68 8.43 11.66
N ASP A 71 12.71 7.77 12.81
CA ASP A 71 12.33 6.35 12.90
C ASP A 71 10.82 6.15 12.62
N LYS A 72 9.97 7.04 13.15
CA LYS A 72 8.53 7.01 12.91
C LYS A 72 8.19 7.27 11.44
N LEU A 73 8.89 8.21 10.82
CA LEU A 73 8.75 8.52 9.41
C LEU A 73 9.10 7.30 8.56
N GLN A 74 10.22 6.63 8.86
CA GLN A 74 10.64 5.44 8.12
C GLN A 74 9.60 4.31 8.21
N GLU A 75 9.03 4.08 9.39
CA GLU A 75 7.97 3.10 9.58
C GLU A 75 6.71 3.46 8.79
N ALA A 76 6.31 4.72 8.82
CA ALA A 76 5.12 5.19 8.10
C ALA A 76 5.30 5.12 6.58
N LEU A 77 6.46 5.52 6.06
CA LEU A 77 6.80 5.40 4.63
C LEU A 77 6.76 3.94 4.15
N THR A 78 7.28 3.01 4.97
CA THR A 78 7.24 1.58 4.65
C THR A 78 5.80 1.07 4.52
N ARG A 79 4.91 1.50 5.41
CA ARG A 79 3.48 1.13 5.33
C ARG A 79 2.82 1.70 4.08
N LEU A 80 3.08 2.96 3.73
CA LEU A 80 2.54 3.58 2.52
C LEU A 80 3.00 2.87 1.25
N MET A 81 4.26 2.43 1.19
CA MET A 81 4.78 1.64 0.04
C MET A 81 4.14 0.26 -0.08
N GLN A 82 3.67 -0.34 1.03
CA GLN A 82 2.92 -1.60 1.00
C GLN A 82 1.48 -1.40 0.51
N GLU A 83 0.88 -0.25 0.84
CA GLU A 83 -0.47 0.12 0.40
C GLU A 83 -0.49 0.50 -1.10
N ASP A 84 0.47 1.31 -1.55
CA ASP A 84 0.56 1.81 -2.92
C ASP A 84 1.94 1.53 -3.56
N PRO A 85 2.04 0.58 -4.50
CA PRO A 85 3.29 0.26 -5.20
C PRO A 85 3.81 1.37 -6.14
N SER A 86 2.98 2.36 -6.48
CA SER A 86 3.40 3.52 -7.29
C SER A 86 4.18 4.56 -6.48
N PHE A 87 4.07 4.51 -5.15
CA PHE A 87 4.84 5.33 -4.24
C PHE A 87 6.18 4.67 -3.93
N ARG A 88 7.27 5.44 -4.04
CA ARG A 88 8.62 4.96 -3.70
C ARG A 88 9.27 5.93 -2.72
N SER A 89 10.10 5.39 -1.83
CA SER A 89 10.98 6.19 -0.98
C SER A 89 12.40 5.68 -1.06
N ARG A 90 13.38 6.59 -1.01
CA ARG A 90 14.81 6.28 -1.00
C ARG A 90 15.55 7.31 -0.16
N ILE A 91 16.71 6.95 0.37
CA ILE A 91 17.64 7.91 0.97
C ILE A 91 18.59 8.36 -0.13
N ASP A 92 18.77 9.67 -0.26
CA ASP A 92 19.74 10.25 -1.18
C ASP A 92 21.14 10.22 -0.55
N ASP A 93 22.10 9.59 -1.22
CA ASP A 93 23.45 9.37 -0.67
C ASP A 93 24.29 10.65 -0.60
N GLU A 94 23.95 11.68 -1.39
CA GLU A 94 24.70 12.96 -1.43
C GLU A 94 24.24 13.92 -0.33
N THR A 95 22.93 13.99 -0.09
CA THR A 95 22.31 14.91 0.85
C THR A 95 21.94 14.27 2.18
N GLY A 96 21.83 12.93 2.23
CA GLY A 96 21.33 12.19 3.39
C GLY A 96 19.83 12.39 3.66
N GLN A 97 19.09 12.97 2.71
CA GLN A 97 17.67 13.25 2.85
C GLN A 97 16.81 12.07 2.39
N ASN A 98 15.60 11.94 2.94
CA ASN A 98 14.61 11.01 2.40
C ASN A 98 13.93 11.64 1.19
N ILE A 99 14.03 11.00 0.04
CA ILE A 99 13.33 11.39 -1.18
C ILE A 99 12.13 10.48 -1.37
N ILE A 100 10.96 11.09 -1.50
CA ILE A 100 9.71 10.42 -1.85
C ILE A 100 9.39 10.68 -3.33
N SER A 101 8.91 9.65 -4.02
CA SER A 101 8.60 9.68 -5.44
C SER A 101 7.17 9.24 -5.67
N GLY A 102 6.44 9.97 -6.51
CA GLY A 102 5.02 9.70 -6.78
C GLY A 102 4.60 10.02 -8.20
N MET A 103 3.35 9.71 -8.51
CA MET A 103 2.74 9.93 -9.82
C MET A 103 2.40 11.41 -10.13
N GLY A 104 2.47 12.30 -9.14
CA GLY A 104 2.18 13.72 -9.32
C GLY A 104 2.21 14.50 -8.00
N GLU A 105 2.17 15.83 -8.10
CA GLU A 105 2.25 16.74 -6.95
C GLU A 105 1.13 16.48 -5.94
N LEU A 106 -0.13 16.41 -6.41
CA LEU A 106 -1.29 16.13 -5.54
C LEU A 106 -1.18 14.77 -4.84
N HIS A 107 -0.61 13.77 -5.51
CA HIS A 107 -0.42 12.45 -4.90
C HIS A 107 0.52 12.56 -3.69
N LEU A 108 1.67 13.22 -3.88
CA LEU A 108 2.62 13.43 -2.78
C LEU A 108 2.03 14.31 -1.67
N GLU A 109 1.28 15.36 -2.00
CA GLU A 109 0.66 16.24 -1.01
C GLU A 109 -0.28 15.48 -0.07
N VAL A 110 -1.15 14.62 -0.60
CA VAL A 110 -2.07 13.81 0.19
C VAL A 110 -1.31 12.80 1.09
N LEU A 111 -0.25 12.19 0.57
CA LEU A 111 0.57 11.26 1.34
C LEU A 111 1.31 11.97 2.48
N VAL A 112 1.88 13.15 2.22
CA VAL A 112 2.55 13.97 3.22
C VAL A 112 1.58 14.44 4.30
N ASP A 113 0.35 14.80 3.93
CA ASP A 113 -0.68 15.19 4.90
C ASP A 113 -1.06 14.02 5.82
N ARG A 114 -1.19 12.80 5.27
CA ARG A 114 -1.39 11.57 6.06
C ARG A 114 -0.26 11.28 7.04
N LEU A 115 0.97 11.68 6.73
CA LEU A 115 2.13 11.50 7.63
C LEU A 115 2.13 12.52 8.79
N LYS A 116 1.42 13.64 8.67
CA LYS A 116 1.34 14.70 9.69
C LYS A 116 0.15 14.49 10.65
N ALA A 117 -0.88 13.80 10.21
CA ALA A 117 -2.10 13.49 10.98
C ALA A 117 -1.82 12.43 12.07
#